data_AF-A0A545UIY9-F1
#
_entry.id   AF-A0A545UIY9-F1
#
_cell.length_a   1.000
_cell.length_b   1.000
_cell.length_c   1.000
_cell.angle_alpha   90.00
_cell.angle_beta   90.00
_cell.angle_gamma   90.00
#
_symmetry.space_group_name_H-M   'P 1'
#
loop_
_entity.id
_entity.type
_entity.pdbx_description
1 polymer ?
#
loop_
_entity_poly.entity_id
_entity_poly.type
_entity_poly.pdbx_seq_one_letter_code
_entity_poly.pdbx_strand_id
1 'polypeptide(L)'
;MKNSAKHIVIAIAFALILVAITLTVGWLFYSEAGKTIEDFYLKLGELSLQVAIIVIVGTIIKSLFDWSMSQHSRQVEVSESRKELMKRMRSVHVTIANARDLMVAHQSAKSWAEQSRRLLNLLPEVEDLAEDVKVSSGMFKNRDSIVSGIEGIADYLNKCSSEYIEHHDAVDSGYRKKQKLENTIVDNQMSWVKDFMDAGEFYQKEYLSNLDKSKGVMRTEIYGGVHG
;
A
#
# COMPACT_ATOMS: atom_id res chain seq x y z
N MET A 1 -10.15 -9.45 13.88
CA MET A 1 -9.53 -9.95 15.14
C MET A 1 -10.42 -10.87 15.96
N LYS A 2 -11.76 -10.68 16.04
CA LYS A 2 -12.65 -11.53 16.86
C LYS A 2 -12.63 -13.04 16.55
N ASN A 3 -12.43 -13.46 15.30
CA ASN A 3 -12.46 -14.89 14.95
C ASN A 3 -11.18 -15.64 15.35
N SER A 4 -9.99 -15.01 15.29
CA SER A 4 -8.74 -15.66 15.72
C SER A 4 -8.71 -15.90 17.23
N ALA A 5 -9.24 -14.96 18.03
CA ALA A 5 -9.42 -15.16 19.47
C ALA A 5 -10.38 -16.32 19.77
N LYS A 6 -11.47 -16.47 19.01
CA LYS A 6 -12.40 -17.61 19.16
C LYS A 6 -11.71 -18.95 18.88
N HIS A 7 -10.91 -19.06 17.81
CA HIS A 7 -10.20 -20.30 17.50
C HIS A 7 -9.15 -20.67 18.55
N ILE A 8 -8.44 -19.67 19.10
CA ILE A 8 -7.50 -19.88 20.22
C ILE A 8 -8.25 -20.36 21.47
N VAL A 9 -9.38 -19.73 21.82
CA VAL A 9 -10.21 -20.15 22.96
C VAL A 9 -10.75 -21.56 22.76
N ILE A 10 -11.21 -21.92 21.56
CA ILE A 10 -11.68 -23.27 21.24
C ILE A 10 -10.55 -24.29 21.34
N ALA A 11 -9.35 -23.99 20.82
CA ALA A 11 -8.20 -24.87 20.91
C ALA A 11 -7.74 -25.08 22.36
N ILE A 12 -7.73 -24.03 23.17
CA ILE A 12 -7.44 -24.11 24.61
C ILE A 12 -8.51 -24.93 25.33
N ALA A 13 -9.80 -24.71 25.04
CA ALA A 13 -10.89 -25.49 25.63
C ALA A 13 -10.78 -26.99 25.26
N PHE A 14 -10.45 -27.30 24.01
CA PHE A 14 -10.26 -28.68 23.56
C PHE A 14 -9.05 -29.34 24.21
N ALA A 15 -7.94 -28.61 24.36
CA ALA A 15 -6.76 -29.08 25.09
C ALA A 15 -7.07 -29.35 26.57
N LEU A 16 -7.83 -28.46 27.24
CA LEU A 16 -8.26 -28.65 28.62
C LEU A 16 -9.19 -29.86 28.77
N ILE A 17 -10.09 -30.10 27.82
CA ILE A 17 -10.95 -31.29 27.80
C ILE A 17 -10.10 -32.56 27.64
N LEU A 18 -9.13 -32.56 26.72
CA LEU A 18 -8.21 -33.69 26.53
C LEU A 18 -7.41 -33.99 27.80
N VAL A 19 -6.91 -32.95 28.47
CA VAL A 19 -6.20 -33.05 29.76
C VAL A 19 -7.12 -33.62 30.84
N ALA A 20 -8.35 -33.11 30.95
CA ALA A 20 -9.34 -33.63 31.87
C ALA A 20 -9.66 -35.10 31.61
N ILE A 21 -9.81 -35.52 30.35
CA ILE A 21 -10.01 -36.92 29.96
C ILE A 21 -8.79 -37.76 30.37
N THR A 22 -7.56 -37.35 30.06
CA THR A 22 -6.35 -38.09 30.45
C THR A 22 -6.17 -38.19 31.96
N LEU A 23 -6.48 -37.13 32.72
CA LEU A 23 -6.44 -37.14 34.18
C LEU A 23 -7.53 -38.04 34.76
N THR A 24 -8.74 -38.02 34.19
CA THR A 24 -9.86 -38.87 34.63
C THR A 24 -9.57 -40.34 34.36
N VAL A 25 -9.02 -40.65 33.18
CA VAL A 25 -8.59 -42.01 32.80
C VAL A 25 -7.43 -42.46 33.68
N GLY A 26 -6.42 -41.61 33.91
CA GLY A 26 -5.31 -41.89 34.81
C GLY A 26 -5.75 -42.11 36.27
N TRP A 27 -6.72 -41.32 36.75
CA TRP A 27 -7.30 -41.47 38.09
C TRP A 27 -8.07 -42.79 38.23
N LEU A 28 -8.88 -43.17 37.23
CA LEU A 28 -9.57 -44.47 37.19
C LEU A 28 -8.59 -45.65 37.18
N PHE A 29 -7.50 -45.56 36.43
CA PHE A 29 -6.47 -46.60 36.46
C PHE A 29 -5.73 -46.64 37.81
N TYR A 30 -5.49 -45.49 38.43
CA TYR A 30 -4.86 -45.39 39.75
C TYR A 30 -5.76 -45.94 40.87
N SER A 31 -7.08 -45.71 40.81
CA SER A 31 -8.03 -46.26 41.79
C SER A 31 -8.11 -47.78 41.72
N GLU A 32 -8.03 -48.35 40.51
CA GLU A 32 -8.04 -49.79 40.29
C GLU A 32 -6.69 -50.45 40.64
N ALA A 33 -5.58 -49.73 40.45
CA ALA A 33 -4.23 -50.18 40.80
C ALA A 33 -4.05 -50.50 42.30
N GLY A 34 -4.82 -49.83 43.16
CA GLY A 34 -4.85 -50.11 44.60
C GLY A 34 -5.34 -51.51 44.98
N LYS A 35 -5.77 -52.34 44.02
CA LYS A 35 -6.30 -53.69 44.26
C LYS A 35 -5.44 -54.84 43.73
N THR A 36 -4.58 -54.68 42.71
CA THR A 36 -3.58 -55.71 42.30
C THR A 36 -2.65 -55.19 41.19
N ILE A 37 -1.33 -55.40 41.37
CA ILE A 37 -0.20 -55.06 40.46
C ILE A 37 0.20 -53.57 40.46
N GLU A 38 1.05 -53.19 41.41
CA GLU A 38 1.37 -51.78 41.77
C GLU A 38 2.23 -51.02 40.73
N ASP A 39 3.18 -51.67 40.06
CA ASP A 39 4.22 -50.96 39.29
C ASP A 39 3.80 -50.51 37.88
N PHE A 40 2.88 -51.24 37.24
CA PHE A 40 2.49 -51.00 35.86
C PHE A 40 1.57 -49.78 35.72
N TYR A 41 0.56 -49.67 36.59
CA TYR A 41 -0.41 -48.57 36.57
C TYR A 41 0.19 -47.24 37.04
N LEU A 42 1.13 -47.27 37.99
CA LEU A 42 1.90 -46.08 38.38
C LEU A 42 2.68 -45.49 37.19
N LYS A 43 3.39 -46.33 36.45
CA LYS A 43 4.12 -45.91 35.23
C LYS A 43 3.20 -45.39 34.14
N LEU A 44 2.03 -46.01 33.95
CA LEU A 44 1.02 -45.54 33.00
C LEU A 44 0.45 -44.17 33.38
N GLY A 45 0.19 -43.95 34.67
CA GLY A 45 -0.23 -42.65 35.21
C GLY A 45 0.82 -41.56 34.97
N GLU A 46 2.08 -41.84 35.29
CA GLU A 46 3.19 -40.91 35.06
C GLU A 46 3.35 -40.57 33.57
N LEU A 47 3.30 -41.57 32.69
CA LEU A 47 3.44 -41.40 31.25
C LEU A 47 2.25 -40.61 30.67
N SER A 48 1.03 -40.85 31.16
CA SER A 48 -0.15 -40.08 30.77
C SER A 48 -0.04 -38.60 31.18
N LEU A 49 0.51 -38.32 32.37
CA LEU A 49 0.75 -36.96 32.85
C LEU A 49 1.82 -36.25 32.01
N GLN A 50 2.91 -36.95 31.68
CA GLN A 50 3.95 -36.41 30.79
C GLN A 50 3.39 -36.07 29.41
N VAL A 51 2.59 -36.95 28.82
CA VAL A 51 1.92 -36.70 27.53
C VAL A 51 0.98 -35.50 27.64
N ALA A 52 0.18 -35.40 28.71
CA ALA A 52 -0.71 -34.27 28.94
C ALA A 52 0.06 -32.94 29.03
N ILE A 53 1.17 -32.91 29.76
CA ILE A 53 2.04 -31.72 29.87
C ILE A 53 2.61 -31.34 28.50
N ILE A 54 3.13 -32.31 27.74
CA ILE A 54 3.68 -32.08 26.40
C ILE A 54 2.61 -31.49 25.47
N VAL A 55 1.38 -32.00 25.52
CA VAL A 55 0.26 -31.49 24.70
C VAL A 55 -0.10 -30.06 25.10
N ILE A 56 -0.19 -29.74 26.39
CA ILE A 56 -0.48 -28.37 26.86
C ILE A 56 0.61 -27.41 26.39
N VAL A 57 1.87 -27.73 26.69
CA VAL A 57 3.02 -26.86 26.37
C VAL A 57 3.14 -26.71 24.86
N GLY A 58 3.03 -27.80 24.10
CA GLY A 58 3.05 -27.78 22.64
C GLY A 58 1.93 -26.91 22.05
N THR A 59 0.72 -26.97 22.62
CA THR A 59 -0.42 -26.14 22.18
C THR A 59 -0.19 -24.66 22.46
N ILE A 60 0.36 -24.31 23.62
CA ILE A 60 0.68 -22.91 23.98
C ILE A 60 1.76 -22.36 23.04
N ILE A 61 2.86 -23.10 22.87
CA ILE A 61 3.98 -22.68 21.99
C ILE A 61 3.47 -22.49 20.55
N LYS A 62 2.70 -23.45 20.02
CA LYS A 62 2.12 -23.35 18.69
C LYS A 62 1.22 -22.12 18.55
N SER A 63 0.34 -21.86 19.53
CA SER A 63 -0.56 -20.71 19.49
C SER A 63 0.20 -19.37 19.49
N LEU A 64 1.28 -19.28 20.27
CA LEU A 64 2.16 -18.10 20.29
C LEU A 64 2.90 -17.93 18.96
N PHE A 65 3.39 -19.02 18.38
CA PHE A 65 4.08 -19.01 17.10
C PHE A 65 3.14 -18.60 15.95
N ASP A 66 1.94 -19.19 15.88
CA ASP A 66 0.92 -18.86 14.88
C ASP A 66 0.49 -17.39 14.99
N TRP A 67 0.34 -16.89 16.23
CA TRP A 67 0.04 -15.47 16.46
C TRP A 67 1.17 -14.56 16.01
N SER A 68 2.43 -14.87 16.37
CA SER A 68 3.61 -14.11 15.95
C SER A 68 3.75 -14.08 14.42
N MET A 69 3.60 -15.24 13.77
CA MET A 69 3.69 -15.36 12.33
C MET A 69 2.55 -14.61 11.62
N SER A 70 1.35 -14.60 12.19
CA SER A 70 0.23 -13.81 11.68
C SER A 70 0.50 -12.30 11.77
N GLN A 71 1.09 -11.82 12.87
CA GLN A 71 1.48 -10.41 13.00
C GLN A 71 2.57 -10.04 11.99
N HIS A 72 3.59 -10.89 11.86
CA HIS A 72 4.67 -10.67 10.91
C HIS A 72 4.16 -10.64 9.46
N SER A 73 3.30 -11.59 9.08
CA SER A 73 2.69 -11.65 7.75
C SER A 73 1.92 -10.36 7.42
N ARG A 74 1.13 -9.84 8.37
CA ARG A 74 0.41 -8.57 8.20
C ARG A 74 1.35 -7.38 8.04
N GLN A 75 2.44 -7.33 8.80
CA GLN A 75 3.43 -6.25 8.67
C GLN A 75 4.13 -6.30 7.31
N VAL A 76 4.46 -7.50 6.83
CA VAL A 76 5.05 -7.71 5.51
C VAL A 76 4.07 -7.28 4.42
N GLU A 77 2.80 -7.70 4.51
CA GLU A 77 1.75 -7.32 3.56
C GLU A 77 1.59 -5.79 3.48
N VAL A 78 1.47 -5.11 4.62
CA VAL A 78 1.39 -3.64 4.67
C VAL A 78 2.65 -2.99 4.07
N SER A 79 3.83 -3.50 4.38
CA SER A 79 5.09 -3.00 3.82
C SER A 79 5.14 -3.15 2.29
N GLU A 80 4.76 -4.31 1.77
CA GLU A 80 4.74 -4.55 0.32
C GLU A 80 3.69 -3.68 -0.39
N SER A 81 2.50 -3.52 0.17
CA SER A 81 1.49 -2.61 -0.38
C SER A 81 1.96 -1.15 -0.41
N ARG A 82 2.63 -0.67 0.66
CA ARG A 82 3.23 0.68 0.68
C ARG A 82 4.27 0.85 -0.42
N LYS A 83 5.15 -0.14 -0.61
CA LYS A 83 6.17 -0.13 -1.66
C LYS A 83 5.53 -0.10 -3.04
N GLU A 84 4.45 -0.84 -3.25
CA GLU A 84 3.77 -0.90 -4.53
C GLU A 84 3.11 0.43 -4.89
N LEU A 85 2.40 1.07 -3.95
CA LEU A 85 1.87 2.42 -4.13
C LEU A 85 2.98 3.43 -4.44
N MET A 86 4.11 3.34 -3.73
CA MET A 86 5.26 4.22 -3.98
C MET A 86 5.87 4.03 -5.38
N LYS A 87 5.91 2.79 -5.90
CA LYS A 87 6.36 2.52 -7.27
C LYS A 87 5.40 3.11 -8.30
N ARG A 88 4.10 2.93 -8.12
CA ARG A 88 3.07 3.51 -9.01
C ARG A 88 3.13 5.04 -9.00
N MET A 89 3.22 5.65 -7.82
CA MET A 89 3.41 7.10 -7.68
C MET A 89 4.70 7.59 -8.35
N ARG A 90 5.79 6.82 -8.24
CA ARG A 90 7.04 7.12 -8.96
C ARG A 90 6.84 7.03 -10.47
N SER A 91 6.11 6.04 -10.97
CA SER A 91 5.80 5.87 -12.39
C SER A 91 5.01 7.06 -12.95
N VAL A 92 3.99 7.52 -12.23
CA VAL A 92 3.23 8.75 -12.52
C VAL A 92 4.18 9.93 -12.63
N HIS A 93 5.00 10.17 -11.61
CA HIS A 93 5.94 11.29 -11.61
C HIS A 93 6.95 11.25 -12.77
N VAL A 94 7.53 10.08 -13.04
CA VAL A 94 8.47 9.90 -14.16
C VAL A 94 7.78 10.17 -15.50
N THR A 95 6.52 9.74 -15.65
CA THR A 95 5.75 10.00 -16.86
C THR A 95 5.51 11.50 -17.06
N ILE A 96 5.15 12.22 -16.00
CA ILE A 96 4.96 13.68 -16.04
C ILE A 96 6.28 14.41 -16.36
N ALA A 97 7.37 14.05 -15.70
CA ALA A 97 8.68 14.65 -15.96
C ALA A 97 9.15 14.40 -17.40
N ASN A 98 9.03 13.16 -17.89
CA ASN A 98 9.39 12.82 -19.27
C ASN A 98 8.52 13.55 -20.29
N ALA A 99 7.22 13.72 -20.03
CA ALA A 99 6.32 14.47 -20.90
C ALA A 99 6.78 15.93 -21.04
N ARG A 100 7.14 16.58 -19.91
CA ARG A 100 7.72 17.93 -19.91
C ARG A 100 8.99 17.99 -20.74
N ASP A 101 9.95 17.13 -20.43
CA ASP A 101 11.27 17.16 -21.07
C ASP A 101 11.16 16.93 -22.59
N LEU A 102 10.24 16.07 -23.03
CA LEU A 102 9.95 15.86 -24.46
C LEU A 102 9.27 17.07 -25.13
N MET A 103 8.31 17.71 -24.45
CA MET A 103 7.68 18.94 -24.95
C MET A 103 8.72 20.06 -25.11
N VAL A 104 9.62 20.21 -24.13
CA VAL A 104 10.73 21.19 -24.16
C VAL A 104 11.73 20.88 -25.28
N ALA A 105 12.09 19.61 -25.47
CA ALA A 105 13.09 19.23 -26.46
C ALA A 105 12.61 19.36 -27.91
N HIS A 106 11.35 19.00 -28.20
CA HIS A 106 10.86 18.90 -29.58
C HIS A 106 9.99 20.09 -30.02
N GLN A 107 9.45 20.90 -29.10
CA GLN A 107 8.66 22.13 -29.33
C GLN A 107 7.76 22.11 -30.59
N SER A 108 7.07 21.00 -30.83
CA SER A 108 6.24 20.80 -32.01
C SER A 108 4.81 20.48 -31.59
N ALA A 109 3.85 20.90 -32.41
CA ALA A 109 2.44 20.61 -32.20
C ALA A 109 2.17 19.11 -32.01
N LYS A 110 2.86 18.27 -32.79
CA LYS A 110 2.78 16.81 -32.66
C LYS A 110 3.25 16.35 -31.27
N SER A 111 4.43 16.79 -30.84
CA SER A 111 4.98 16.42 -29.53
C SER A 111 4.08 16.89 -28.39
N TRP A 112 3.60 18.13 -28.44
CA TRP A 112 2.62 18.65 -27.47
C TRP A 112 1.36 17.79 -27.43
N ALA A 113 0.71 17.54 -28.57
CA ALA A 113 -0.53 16.78 -28.61
C ALA A 113 -0.35 15.34 -28.09
N GLU A 114 0.77 14.70 -28.44
CA GLU A 114 1.10 13.34 -27.98
C GLU A 114 1.36 13.31 -26.47
N GLN A 115 2.18 14.23 -25.95
CA GLN A 115 2.49 14.27 -24.52
C GLN A 115 1.28 14.71 -23.69
N SER A 116 0.47 15.67 -24.15
CA SER A 116 -0.77 16.06 -23.48
C SER A 116 -1.72 14.87 -23.39
N ARG A 117 -2.00 14.15 -24.49
CA ARG A 117 -2.84 12.94 -24.45
C ARG A 117 -2.33 11.89 -23.47
N ARG A 118 -1.00 11.71 -23.39
CA ARG A 118 -0.39 10.80 -22.43
C ARG A 118 -0.65 11.24 -20.98
N LEU A 119 -0.59 12.54 -20.70
CA LEU A 119 -0.93 13.11 -19.39
C LEU A 119 -2.42 12.98 -19.07
N LEU A 120 -3.31 13.18 -20.05
CA LEU A 120 -4.76 12.96 -19.88
C LEU A 120 -5.05 11.49 -19.52
N ASN A 121 -4.41 10.54 -20.20
CA ASN A 121 -4.55 9.12 -19.93
C ASN A 121 -3.97 8.69 -18.57
N LEU A 122 -3.16 9.55 -17.93
CA LEU A 122 -2.59 9.29 -16.61
C LEU A 122 -3.57 9.64 -15.48
N LEU A 123 -4.56 10.50 -15.74
CA LEU A 123 -5.47 11.00 -14.72
C LEU A 123 -6.21 9.87 -13.96
N PRO A 124 -6.81 8.85 -14.61
CA PRO A 124 -7.49 7.78 -13.89
C PRO A 124 -6.55 7.01 -12.95
N GLU A 125 -5.29 6.79 -13.34
CA GLU A 125 -4.29 6.13 -12.49
C GLU A 125 -3.95 6.97 -11.25
N VAL A 126 -3.95 8.31 -11.36
CA VAL A 126 -3.73 9.20 -10.21
C VAL A 126 -4.94 9.19 -9.27
N GLU A 127 -6.15 9.19 -9.82
CA GLU A 127 -7.40 9.10 -9.04
C GLU A 127 -7.51 7.76 -8.31
N ASP A 128 -7.20 6.65 -9.00
CA ASP A 128 -7.16 5.31 -8.41
C ASP A 128 -6.13 5.22 -7.27
N LEU A 129 -4.96 5.85 -7.43
CA LEU A 129 -3.97 5.94 -6.35
C LEU A 129 -4.50 6.69 -5.13
N ALA A 130 -5.26 7.77 -5.32
CA ALA A 130 -5.87 8.48 -4.20
C ALA A 130 -6.89 7.59 -3.48
N GLU A 131 -7.72 6.87 -4.23
CA GLU A 131 -8.73 5.97 -3.67
C GLU A 131 -8.11 4.79 -2.92
N ASP A 132 -7.07 4.16 -3.49
CA ASP A 132 -6.32 3.08 -2.84
C ASP A 132 -5.75 3.53 -1.49
N VAL A 133 -5.24 4.77 -1.40
CA VAL A 133 -4.74 5.34 -0.14
C VAL A 133 -5.90 5.64 0.82
N LYS A 134 -7.06 6.08 0.35
CA LYS A 134 -8.25 6.33 1.20
C LYS A 134 -8.78 5.05 1.84
N VAL A 135 -8.91 3.97 1.06
CA VAL A 135 -9.47 2.69 1.52
C VAL A 135 -8.49 1.88 2.38
N SER A 136 -7.19 2.14 2.24
CA SER A 136 -6.16 1.41 2.99
C SER A 136 -5.99 1.91 4.44
N SER A 137 -6.88 1.42 5.32
CA SER A 137 -6.82 1.71 6.76
C SER A 137 -5.47 1.30 7.37
N GLY A 138 -4.83 2.24 8.07
CA GLY A 138 -3.57 2.01 8.79
C GLY A 138 -2.33 1.84 7.90
N MET A 139 -2.46 2.01 6.57
CA MET A 139 -1.33 1.90 5.67
C MET A 139 -0.38 3.09 5.79
N PHE A 140 -0.86 4.33 5.98
CA PHE A 140 0.01 5.47 6.25
C PHE A 140 -0.46 6.24 7.48
N LYS A 141 0.48 6.78 8.26
CA LYS A 141 0.17 7.64 9.41
C LYS A 141 -0.36 8.99 8.95
N ASN A 142 0.24 9.56 7.92
CA ASN A 142 -0.11 10.86 7.34
C ASN A 142 -0.99 10.69 6.09
N ARG A 143 -1.95 9.76 6.14
CA ARG A 143 -2.81 9.41 5.00
C ARG A 143 -3.46 10.63 4.35
N ASP A 144 -4.04 11.54 5.15
CA ASP A 144 -4.81 12.67 4.61
C ASP A 144 -3.90 13.66 3.85
N SER A 145 -2.65 13.85 4.29
CA SER A 145 -1.65 14.63 3.54
C SER A 145 -1.28 13.96 2.21
N ILE A 146 -1.13 12.63 2.22
CA ILE A 146 -0.79 11.88 1.00
C ILE A 146 -1.93 11.98 0.00
N VAL A 147 -3.17 11.74 0.44
CA VAL A 147 -4.38 11.84 -0.38
C VAL A 147 -4.50 13.23 -0.97
N SER A 148 -4.42 14.28 -0.14
CA SER A 148 -4.50 15.66 -0.61
C SER A 148 -3.40 16.01 -1.62
N GLY A 149 -2.19 15.46 -1.45
CA GLY A 149 -1.11 15.62 -2.42
C GLY A 149 -1.38 14.90 -3.75
N ILE A 150 -1.97 13.70 -3.73
CA ILE A 150 -2.32 12.96 -4.96
C ILE A 150 -3.48 13.67 -5.68
N GLU A 151 -4.51 14.08 -4.96
CA GLU A 151 -5.66 14.83 -5.52
C GLU A 151 -5.20 16.17 -6.11
N GLY A 152 -4.29 16.88 -5.45
CA GLY A 152 -3.71 18.11 -6.01
C GLY A 152 -2.93 17.89 -7.32
N ILE A 153 -2.30 16.73 -7.49
CA ILE A 153 -1.69 16.34 -8.77
C ILE A 153 -2.76 16.03 -9.82
N ALA A 154 -3.84 15.37 -9.45
CA ALA A 154 -4.98 15.14 -10.36
C ALA A 154 -5.59 16.47 -10.82
N ASP A 155 -5.81 17.43 -9.91
CA ASP A 155 -6.29 18.77 -10.23
C ASP A 155 -5.33 19.52 -11.17
N TYR A 156 -4.01 19.39 -10.95
CA TYR A 156 -3.00 19.95 -11.84
C TYR A 156 -3.05 19.34 -13.26
N LEU A 157 -3.24 18.02 -13.37
CA LEU A 157 -3.40 17.33 -14.65
C LEU A 157 -4.74 17.63 -15.33
N ASN A 158 -5.80 17.87 -14.57
CA ASN A 158 -7.09 18.30 -15.11
C ASN A 158 -6.97 19.64 -15.84
N LYS A 159 -6.15 20.57 -15.34
CA LYS A 159 -5.85 21.84 -16.04
C LYS A 159 -5.15 21.60 -17.40
N CYS A 160 -4.26 20.60 -17.49
CA CYS A 160 -3.70 20.15 -18.77
C CYS A 160 -4.79 19.67 -19.74
N SER A 161 -5.74 18.87 -19.24
CA SER A 161 -6.87 18.36 -20.02
C SER A 161 -7.73 19.49 -20.57
N SER A 162 -8.10 20.46 -19.72
CA SER A 162 -8.86 21.64 -20.14
C SER A 162 -8.15 22.43 -21.23
N GLU A 163 -6.86 22.75 -21.03
CA GLU A 163 -6.08 23.52 -22.00
C GLU A 163 -5.87 22.75 -23.32
N TYR A 164 -5.67 21.43 -23.25
CA TYR A 164 -5.58 20.58 -24.44
C TYR A 164 -6.88 20.62 -25.24
N ILE A 165 -8.04 20.41 -24.59
CA ILE A 165 -9.35 20.43 -25.26
C ILE A 165 -9.60 21.79 -25.92
N GLU A 166 -9.35 22.87 -25.18
CA GLU A 166 -9.60 24.24 -25.64
C GLU A 166 -8.74 24.63 -26.86
N HIS A 167 -7.46 24.26 -26.87
CA HIS A 167 -6.51 24.79 -27.85
C HIS A 167 -6.01 23.78 -28.88
N HIS A 168 -6.48 22.52 -28.88
CA HIS A 168 -5.97 21.50 -29.83
C HIS A 168 -6.09 21.92 -31.30
N ASP A 169 -7.22 22.51 -31.70
CA ASP A 169 -7.46 22.97 -33.06
C ASP A 169 -6.58 24.17 -33.43
N ALA A 170 -6.32 25.05 -32.48
CA ALA A 170 -5.42 26.20 -32.67
C ALA A 170 -3.98 25.73 -32.89
N VAL A 171 -3.53 24.73 -32.10
CA VAL A 171 -2.20 24.13 -32.24
C VAL A 171 -2.05 23.37 -33.57
N ASP A 172 -3.05 22.60 -33.99
CA ASP A 172 -3.02 21.94 -35.30
C ASP A 172 -3.03 22.94 -36.46
N SER A 173 -3.85 24.00 -36.36
CA SER A 173 -3.90 25.07 -37.35
C SER A 173 -2.57 25.82 -37.47
N GLY A 174 -1.93 26.15 -36.34
CA GLY A 174 -0.63 26.78 -36.33
C GLY A 174 0.45 25.90 -36.97
N TYR A 175 0.42 24.59 -36.68
CA TYR A 175 1.32 23.62 -37.30
C TYR A 175 1.15 23.54 -38.82
N ARG A 176 -0.08 23.49 -39.33
CA ARG A 176 -0.35 23.51 -40.78
C ARG A 176 0.17 24.79 -41.45
N LYS A 177 0.18 25.90 -40.72
CA LYS A 177 0.77 27.19 -41.13
C LYS A 177 2.30 27.27 -40.93
N LYS A 178 2.94 26.18 -40.50
CA LYS A 178 4.38 26.10 -40.16
C LYS A 178 4.79 27.08 -39.06
N GLN A 179 3.86 27.46 -38.17
CA GLN A 179 4.19 28.25 -36.98
C GLN A 179 4.85 27.35 -35.93
N LYS A 180 5.80 27.92 -35.19
CA LYS A 180 6.40 27.25 -34.02
C LYS A 180 5.37 27.14 -32.90
N LEU A 181 5.44 26.07 -32.10
CA LEU A 181 4.54 25.85 -30.96
C LEU A 181 4.59 27.03 -29.97
N GLU A 182 5.78 27.57 -29.70
CA GLU A 182 5.97 28.72 -28.81
C GLU A 182 5.12 29.93 -29.22
N ASN A 183 5.06 30.25 -30.52
CA ASN A 183 4.23 31.34 -31.01
C ASN A 183 2.75 31.05 -30.76
N THR A 184 2.30 29.84 -31.03
CA THR A 184 0.92 29.44 -30.77
C THR A 184 0.57 29.53 -29.29
N ILE A 185 1.48 29.10 -28.40
CA ILE A 185 1.33 29.18 -26.94
C ILE A 185 1.10 30.63 -26.52
N VAL A 186 1.90 31.57 -27.04
CA VAL A 186 1.78 33.01 -26.74
C VAL A 186 0.49 33.59 -27.32
N ASP A 187 0.21 33.31 -28.59
CA ASP A 187 -0.94 33.86 -29.32
C ASP A 187 -2.29 33.41 -28.72
N ASN A 188 -2.33 32.20 -28.15
CA ASN A 188 -3.54 31.62 -27.55
C ASN A 188 -3.52 31.63 -26.02
N GLN A 189 -2.54 32.28 -25.39
CA GLN A 189 -2.42 32.40 -23.94
C GLN A 189 -2.46 31.06 -23.20
N MET A 190 -1.80 30.03 -23.76
CA MET A 190 -1.74 28.68 -23.18
C MET A 190 -0.82 28.66 -21.96
N SER A 191 -1.35 29.16 -20.84
CA SER A 191 -0.59 29.42 -19.62
C SER A 191 -0.08 28.17 -18.91
N TRP A 192 -0.84 27.08 -18.94
CA TRP A 192 -0.47 25.83 -18.27
C TRP A 192 0.70 25.16 -18.98
N VAL A 193 0.65 24.99 -20.30
CA VAL A 193 1.74 24.34 -21.06
C VAL A 193 3.02 25.15 -20.98
N LYS A 194 2.91 26.49 -21.02
CA LYS A 194 4.06 27.38 -20.87
C LYS A 194 4.72 27.16 -19.51
N ASP A 195 3.95 27.28 -18.44
CA ASP A 195 4.43 27.10 -17.09
C ASP A 195 4.97 25.68 -16.84
N PHE A 196 4.31 24.65 -17.39
CA PHE A 196 4.77 23.27 -17.32
C PHE A 196 6.14 23.08 -18.00
N MET A 197 6.31 23.59 -19.22
CA MET A 197 7.57 23.51 -19.97
C MET A 197 8.70 24.29 -19.30
N ASP A 198 8.40 25.48 -18.78
CA ASP A 198 9.39 26.36 -18.12
C ASP A 198 9.68 25.94 -16.66
N ALA A 199 8.99 24.92 -16.14
CA ALA A 199 8.97 24.56 -14.72
C ALA A 199 8.69 25.78 -13.82
N GLY A 200 7.74 26.61 -14.25
CA GLY A 200 7.37 27.89 -13.68
C GLY A 200 6.69 27.80 -12.31
N GLU A 201 6.25 28.95 -11.80
CA GLU A 201 5.74 29.09 -10.44
C GLU A 201 4.52 28.18 -10.18
N PHE A 202 3.63 28.03 -11.16
CA PHE A 202 2.43 27.24 -11.01
C PHE A 202 2.76 25.74 -10.94
N TYR A 203 3.72 25.26 -11.73
CA TYR A 203 4.28 23.91 -11.67
C TYR A 203 4.95 23.63 -10.31
N GLN A 204 5.75 24.57 -9.81
CA GLN A 204 6.39 24.43 -8.50
C GLN A 204 5.34 24.31 -7.37
N LYS A 205 4.35 25.21 -7.37
CA LYS A 205 3.35 25.31 -6.31
C LYS A 205 2.32 24.19 -6.36
N GLU A 206 1.86 23.80 -7.55
CA GLU A 206 0.68 22.95 -7.68
C GLU A 206 1.03 21.51 -8.05
N TYR A 207 2.18 21.30 -8.70
CA TYR A 207 2.67 19.95 -8.94
C TYR A 207 3.72 19.54 -7.89
N LEU A 208 4.84 20.25 -7.78
CA LEU A 208 5.95 19.79 -6.92
C LEU A 208 5.61 19.83 -5.43
N SER A 209 4.93 20.87 -4.94
CA SER A 209 4.46 20.89 -3.54
C SER A 209 3.54 19.71 -3.21
N ASN A 210 2.64 19.37 -4.13
CA ASN A 210 1.72 18.25 -3.95
C ASN A 210 2.41 16.88 -4.11
N LEU A 211 3.45 16.80 -4.94
CA LEU A 211 4.36 15.66 -5.01
C LEU A 211 5.11 15.44 -3.69
N ASP A 212 5.57 16.50 -3.04
CA ASP A 212 6.23 16.40 -1.74
C ASP A 212 5.27 15.94 -0.64
N LYS A 213 4.05 16.47 -0.61
CA LYS A 213 2.98 16.04 0.31
C LYS A 213 2.57 14.58 0.13
N SER A 214 2.69 14.04 -1.08
CA SER A 214 2.33 12.66 -1.42
C SER A 214 3.54 11.74 -1.40
N LYS A 215 4.32 11.73 -2.47
CA LYS A 215 5.52 10.89 -2.65
C LYS A 215 6.58 11.15 -1.57
N GLY A 216 6.80 12.41 -1.17
CA GLY A 216 7.77 12.76 -0.13
C GLY A 216 7.39 12.19 1.24
N VAL A 217 6.12 12.30 1.61
CA VAL A 217 5.58 11.73 2.85
C VAL A 217 5.59 10.19 2.81
N MET A 218 5.14 9.57 1.70
CA MET A 218 5.20 8.11 1.52
C MET A 218 6.64 7.58 1.66
N ARG A 219 7.62 8.26 1.06
CA ARG A 219 9.05 7.90 1.16
C ARG A 219 9.53 7.94 2.62
N THR A 220 9.18 9.01 3.33
CA THR A 220 9.55 9.18 4.75
C THR A 220 8.99 8.06 5.63
N GLU A 221 7.75 7.63 5.37
CA GLU A 221 7.12 6.54 6.14
C GLU A 221 7.65 5.14 5.79
N ILE A 222 8.09 4.92 4.54
CA ILE A 222 8.60 3.62 4.09
C ILE A 222 10.06 3.41 4.52
N TYR A 223 10.90 4.43 4.36
CA TYR A 223 12.34 4.30 4.55
C TYR A 223 12.84 4.86 5.88
N GLY A 224 11.97 5.47 6.68
CA GLY A 224 12.35 6.14 7.93
C GLY A 224 13.17 7.39 7.62
N GLY A 225 12.48 8.52 7.44
CA GLY A 225 13.05 9.78 6.97
C GLY A 225 14.47 10.07 7.47
N VAL A 226 15.45 9.87 6.58
CA VAL A 226 16.73 10.56 6.68
C VAL A 226 16.54 11.85 5.90
N HIS A 227 16.31 12.94 6.60
CA HIS A 227 16.43 14.28 6.02
C HIS A 227 17.85 14.40 5.46
N GLY A 228 17.97 14.37 4.14
CA GLY A 228 19.15 14.80 3.39
C GLY A 228 18.86 16.15 2.77
#